data_AF-A0A957VIX3-F1
#
_entry.id   AF-A0A957VIX3-F1
#
_cell.length_a   1.000
_cell.length_b   1.000
_cell.length_c   1.000
_cell.angle_alpha   90.00
_cell.angle_beta   90.00
_cell.angle_gamma   90.00
#
_symmetry.space_group_name_H-M   'P 1'
#
loop_
_entity.id
_entity.type
_entity.pdbx_description
1 polymer ?
#
loop_
_entity_poly.entity_id
_entity_poly.type
_entity_poly.pdbx_seq_one_letter_code
_entity_poly.pdbx_strand_id
1 'polypeptide(L)'
;MGFFKKLFGSDLDGRALATSTDISDYAQIDLLRRFVEPRPRHDAQEAMRWNRVLPRSYDDTLALFVKQGWLTRDGDLFQTTPAAAPFVEEYAARLDRGRQRAMEKVRTAIVARDCGEALDIRRQYESSHPLGSADWSGPEPQLSRSSLTRRILFLNHWLLDGLSPETVEWLKLYAAEQHLWEAYWQLPDAEIPAYVAADLASSALTPSEAAYWKAYQLALYVDNQETWQRCKGGDHVRRIEIAGPEDDHTCEFCRAEHGQEYLVARVPELPHRACTSPLGCRCRYEPVLESYEDLEA
;
A
#
# COMPACT_ATOMS: atom_id res chain seq x y z
N MET A 1 -26.77 -17.52 -36.84
CA MET A 1 -26.82 -16.09 -37.21
C MET A 1 -26.40 -15.21 -36.04
N GLY A 2 -25.10 -15.11 -35.72
CA GLY A 2 -24.66 -14.35 -34.53
C GLY A 2 -23.29 -13.68 -34.61
N PHE A 3 -22.52 -13.92 -35.67
CA PHE A 3 -21.14 -13.43 -35.76
C PHE A 3 -21.01 -12.02 -36.35
N PHE A 4 -22.02 -11.52 -37.07
CA PHE A 4 -21.99 -10.21 -37.74
C PHE A 4 -22.63 -9.05 -36.97
N LYS A 5 -23.21 -9.28 -35.78
CA LYS A 5 -23.70 -8.19 -34.91
C LYS A 5 -22.61 -7.54 -34.03
N LYS A 6 -21.37 -8.06 -34.04
CA LYS A 6 -20.25 -7.54 -33.22
C LYS A 6 -19.49 -6.36 -33.85
N LEU A 7 -19.82 -5.95 -35.07
CA LEU A 7 -19.12 -4.89 -35.81
C LEU A 7 -19.77 -3.51 -35.75
N PHE A 8 -20.99 -3.39 -35.20
CA PHE A 8 -21.64 -2.11 -34.92
C PHE A 8 -22.14 -2.13 -33.47
N GLY A 9 -21.54 -1.28 -32.63
CA GLY A 9 -21.59 -1.34 -31.17
C GLY A 9 -23.00 -1.50 -30.60
N SER A 10 -23.22 -2.61 -29.89
CA SER A 10 -24.29 -2.72 -28.91
C SER A 10 -24.04 -1.69 -27.80
N ASP A 11 -25.10 -1.03 -27.36
CA ASP A 11 -25.08 -0.24 -26.14
C ASP A 11 -24.52 -1.09 -25.00
N LEU A 12 -23.64 -0.51 -24.18
CA LEU A 12 -23.13 -1.20 -23.00
C LEU A 12 -24.24 -1.17 -21.95
N ASP A 13 -24.44 -2.29 -21.27
CA ASP A 13 -25.27 -2.33 -20.08
C ASP A 13 -24.36 -2.11 -18.87
N GLY A 14 -24.37 -0.88 -18.33
CA GLY A 14 -23.48 -0.49 -17.25
C GLY A 14 -23.68 -1.31 -15.97
N ARG A 15 -24.91 -1.77 -15.71
CA ARG A 15 -25.21 -2.64 -14.57
C ARG A 15 -24.66 -4.05 -14.80
N ALA A 16 -24.80 -4.58 -16.01
CA ALA A 16 -24.20 -5.86 -16.36
C ALA A 16 -22.67 -5.80 -16.19
N LEU A 17 -22.00 -4.73 -16.62
CA LEU A 17 -20.55 -4.55 -16.43
C LEU A 17 -20.17 -4.48 -14.94
N ALA A 18 -20.88 -3.68 -14.13
CA ALA A 18 -20.62 -3.52 -12.69
C ALA A 18 -20.72 -4.83 -11.90
N THR A 19 -21.65 -5.70 -12.30
CA THR A 19 -21.94 -6.98 -11.62
C THR A 19 -21.28 -8.19 -12.27
N SER A 20 -20.63 -8.04 -13.43
CA SER A 20 -20.05 -9.16 -14.18
C SER A 20 -18.92 -9.86 -13.42
N THR A 21 -18.86 -11.18 -13.54
CA THR A 21 -17.72 -11.98 -13.05
C THR A 21 -16.59 -12.08 -14.06
N ASP A 22 -16.77 -11.58 -15.29
CA ASP A 22 -15.77 -11.60 -16.34
C ASP A 22 -14.85 -10.37 -16.25
N ILE A 23 -13.54 -10.60 -16.24
CA ILE A 23 -12.53 -9.53 -16.09
C ILE A 23 -12.57 -8.49 -17.20
N SER A 24 -12.90 -8.89 -18.44
CA SER A 24 -12.97 -7.95 -19.56
C SER A 24 -14.20 -7.04 -19.46
N ASP A 25 -15.28 -7.53 -18.87
CA ASP A 25 -16.48 -6.73 -18.59
C ASP A 25 -16.20 -5.72 -17.47
N TYR A 26 -15.77 -6.19 -16.29
CA TYR A 26 -15.58 -5.27 -15.17
C TYR A 26 -14.32 -4.40 -15.31
N ALA A 27 -13.37 -4.72 -16.21
CA ALA A 27 -12.30 -3.82 -16.59
C ALA A 27 -12.82 -2.54 -17.27
N GLN A 28 -13.91 -2.62 -18.04
CA GLN A 28 -14.49 -1.44 -18.68
C GLN A 28 -15.06 -0.48 -17.62
N ILE A 29 -15.81 -0.99 -16.64
CA ILE A 29 -16.37 -0.13 -15.58
C ILE A 29 -15.29 0.37 -14.60
N ASP A 30 -14.23 -0.41 -14.33
CA ASP A 30 -13.09 0.10 -13.53
C ASP A 30 -12.34 1.21 -14.27
N LEU A 31 -12.13 1.08 -15.59
CA LEU A 31 -11.56 2.16 -16.39
C LEU A 31 -12.41 3.42 -16.31
N LEU A 32 -13.74 3.30 -16.48
CA LEU A 32 -14.65 4.44 -16.38
C LEU A 32 -14.55 5.12 -15.01
N ARG A 33 -14.52 4.33 -13.92
CA ARG A 33 -14.36 4.82 -12.53
C ARG A 33 -13.08 5.65 -12.34
N ARG A 34 -12.02 5.42 -13.12
CA ARG A 34 -10.79 6.23 -13.03
C ARG A 34 -11.00 7.70 -13.37
N PHE A 35 -12.10 8.04 -14.02
CA PHE A 35 -12.48 9.39 -14.42
C PHE A 35 -13.66 9.95 -13.62
N VAL A 36 -13.91 9.49 -12.38
CA VAL A 36 -14.93 10.14 -11.52
C VAL A 36 -14.60 11.61 -11.32
N GLU A 37 -13.34 11.90 -11.01
CA GLU A 37 -12.79 13.26 -11.01
C GLU A 37 -12.23 13.62 -12.40
N PRO A 38 -12.30 14.91 -12.81
CA PRO A 38 -11.73 15.35 -14.08
C PRO A 38 -10.22 15.09 -14.14
N ARG A 39 -9.78 14.37 -15.16
CA ARG A 39 -8.34 14.08 -15.34
C ARG A 39 -7.97 13.86 -16.81
N PRO A 40 -6.70 14.05 -17.19
CA PRO A 40 -6.24 13.66 -18.51
C PRO A 40 -6.31 12.15 -18.71
N ARG A 41 -6.22 11.73 -19.97
CA ARG A 41 -5.99 10.30 -20.30
C ARG A 41 -4.79 9.75 -19.54
N HIS A 42 -4.83 8.46 -19.21
CA HIS A 42 -3.68 7.74 -18.68
C HIS A 42 -2.50 7.81 -19.66
N ASP A 43 -1.29 7.71 -19.14
CA ASP A 43 -0.09 7.70 -19.96
C ASP A 43 0.00 6.44 -20.86
N ALA A 44 1.01 6.41 -21.73
CA ALA A 44 1.17 5.31 -22.68
C ALA A 44 1.39 3.94 -22.00
N GLN A 45 2.08 3.92 -20.86
CA GLN A 45 2.38 2.68 -20.14
C GLN A 45 1.11 2.11 -19.50
N GLU A 46 0.33 2.95 -18.84
CA GLU A 46 -0.92 2.56 -18.21
C GLU A 46 -1.99 2.21 -19.25
N ALA A 47 -2.12 2.98 -20.34
CA ALA A 47 -2.99 2.62 -21.46
C ALA A 47 -2.63 1.25 -22.07
N MET A 48 -1.34 0.91 -22.15
CA MET A 48 -0.89 -0.42 -22.59
C MET A 48 -1.30 -1.53 -21.62
N ARG A 49 -1.31 -1.28 -20.31
CA ARG A 49 -1.81 -2.24 -19.32
C ARG A 49 -3.30 -2.48 -19.50
N TRP A 50 -4.09 -1.43 -19.69
CA TRP A 50 -5.52 -1.52 -19.96
C TRP A 50 -5.83 -2.32 -21.23
N ASN A 51 -5.06 -2.12 -22.31
CA ASN A 51 -5.21 -2.87 -23.55
C ASN A 51 -5.08 -4.40 -23.40
N ARG A 52 -4.45 -4.89 -22.32
CA ARG A 52 -4.30 -6.34 -22.07
C ARG A 52 -5.57 -6.99 -21.51
N VAL A 53 -6.46 -6.20 -20.92
CA VAL A 53 -7.64 -6.70 -20.19
C VAL A 53 -8.95 -6.20 -20.76
N LEU A 54 -8.95 -5.08 -21.49
CA LEU A 54 -10.13 -4.57 -22.16
C LEU A 54 -10.51 -5.42 -23.39
N PRO A 55 -11.80 -5.54 -23.72
CA PRO A 55 -12.26 -6.24 -24.93
C PRO A 55 -12.00 -5.44 -26.22
N ARG A 56 -11.62 -4.18 -26.10
CA ARG A 56 -11.27 -3.25 -27.19
C ARG A 56 -10.03 -2.46 -26.79
N SER A 57 -9.46 -1.72 -27.75
CA SER A 57 -8.37 -0.80 -27.40
C SER A 57 -8.83 0.23 -26.37
N TYR A 58 -7.88 0.74 -25.59
CA TYR A 58 -8.09 1.78 -24.59
C TYR A 58 -8.76 3.01 -25.22
N ASP A 59 -8.24 3.49 -26.35
CA ASP A 59 -8.78 4.66 -27.05
C ASP A 59 -10.20 4.40 -27.59
N ASP A 60 -10.46 3.21 -28.16
CA ASP A 60 -11.80 2.84 -28.62
C ASP A 60 -12.79 2.72 -27.46
N THR A 61 -12.32 2.27 -26.29
CA THR A 61 -13.14 2.15 -25.08
C THR A 61 -13.53 3.54 -24.55
N LEU A 62 -12.59 4.50 -24.50
CA LEU A 62 -12.91 5.88 -24.15
C LEU A 62 -13.87 6.52 -25.16
N ALA A 63 -13.61 6.33 -26.47
CA ALA A 63 -14.49 6.85 -27.52
C ALA A 63 -15.91 6.27 -27.42
N LEU A 64 -16.04 5.00 -27.04
CA LEU A 64 -17.32 4.36 -26.78
C LEU A 64 -18.05 4.97 -25.58
N PHE A 65 -17.37 5.20 -24.45
CA PHE A 65 -17.98 5.86 -23.30
C PHE A 65 -18.45 7.28 -23.63
N VAL A 66 -17.68 8.02 -24.42
CA VAL A 66 -18.11 9.34 -24.92
C VAL A 66 -19.35 9.23 -25.80
N LYS A 67 -19.36 8.29 -26.74
CA LYS A 67 -20.51 8.04 -27.63
C LYS A 67 -21.78 7.67 -26.85
N GLN A 68 -21.65 6.96 -25.73
CA GLN A 68 -22.76 6.56 -24.87
C GLN A 68 -23.16 7.63 -23.85
N GLY A 69 -22.46 8.77 -23.84
CA GLY A 69 -22.71 9.84 -22.87
C GLY A 69 -22.34 9.46 -21.44
N TRP A 70 -21.48 8.46 -21.25
CA TRP A 70 -20.98 8.02 -19.94
C TRP A 70 -19.71 8.75 -19.52
N LEU A 71 -18.99 9.30 -20.50
CA LEU A 71 -17.79 10.10 -20.30
C LEU A 71 -17.92 11.40 -21.11
N THR A 72 -17.57 12.54 -20.52
CA THR A 72 -17.41 13.81 -21.22
C THR A 72 -15.93 14.11 -21.42
N ARG A 73 -15.62 14.85 -22.49
CA ARG A 73 -14.27 15.35 -22.78
C ARG A 73 -14.31 16.86 -22.89
N ASP A 74 -13.50 17.54 -22.08
CA ASP A 74 -13.24 18.98 -22.17
C ASP A 74 -11.73 19.20 -22.38
N GLY A 75 -11.35 19.59 -23.60
CA GLY A 75 -9.94 19.59 -24.01
C GLY A 75 -9.31 18.20 -23.88
N ASP A 76 -8.34 18.07 -22.98
CA ASP A 76 -7.67 16.80 -22.66
C ASP A 76 -8.21 16.12 -21.40
N LEU A 77 -9.13 16.77 -20.68
CA LEU A 77 -9.73 16.24 -19.46
C LEU A 77 -10.96 15.39 -19.80
N PHE A 78 -11.03 14.23 -19.15
CA PHE A 78 -12.15 13.31 -19.20
C PHE A 78 -12.80 13.23 -17.82
N GLN A 79 -14.13 13.11 -17.80
CA GLN A 79 -14.91 12.98 -16.58
C GLN A 79 -16.15 12.11 -16.79
N THR A 80 -16.49 11.30 -15.81
CA THR A 80 -17.69 10.47 -15.77
C THR A 80 -18.93 11.37 -15.68
N THR A 81 -19.96 11.06 -16.45
CA THR A 81 -21.21 11.84 -16.44
C THR A 81 -22.17 11.34 -15.36
N PRO A 82 -23.19 12.14 -14.98
CA PRO A 82 -24.26 11.68 -14.11
C PRO A 82 -24.99 10.43 -14.61
N ALA A 83 -25.01 10.19 -15.93
CA ALA A 83 -25.65 9.00 -16.50
C ALA A 83 -24.92 7.70 -16.16
N ALA A 84 -23.60 7.75 -15.99
CA ALA A 84 -22.77 6.60 -15.63
C ALA A 84 -22.53 6.44 -14.12
N ALA A 85 -22.78 7.50 -13.33
CA ALA A 85 -22.56 7.51 -11.89
C ALA A 85 -23.16 6.29 -11.16
N PRO A 86 -24.41 5.85 -11.41
CA PRO A 86 -24.97 4.69 -10.72
C PRO A 86 -24.20 3.39 -10.97
N PHE A 87 -23.64 3.21 -12.17
CA PHE A 87 -22.88 2.00 -12.52
C PHE A 87 -21.50 2.00 -11.84
N VAL A 88 -20.88 3.18 -11.79
CA VAL A 88 -19.59 3.38 -11.11
C VAL A 88 -19.74 3.20 -9.60
N GLU A 89 -20.82 3.73 -9.00
CA GLU A 89 -21.15 3.54 -7.58
C GLU A 89 -21.41 2.07 -7.25
N GLU A 90 -22.16 1.36 -8.09
CA GLU A 90 -22.43 -0.07 -7.91
C GLU A 90 -21.13 -0.90 -7.95
N TYR A 91 -20.23 -0.58 -8.87
CA TYR A 91 -18.92 -1.22 -8.94
C TYR A 91 -18.01 -0.83 -7.77
N ALA A 92 -18.01 0.43 -7.34
CA ALA A 92 -17.27 0.86 -6.15
C ALA A 92 -17.74 0.13 -4.89
N ALA A 93 -19.05 -0.04 -4.72
CA ALA A 93 -19.61 -0.80 -3.60
C ALA A 93 -19.22 -2.29 -3.66
N ARG A 94 -19.06 -2.87 -4.86
CA ARG A 94 -18.51 -4.22 -5.03
C ARG A 94 -17.05 -4.28 -4.56
N LEU A 95 -16.22 -3.33 -4.98
CA LEU A 95 -14.81 -3.28 -4.57
C LEU A 95 -14.67 -3.13 -3.05
N ASP A 96 -15.51 -2.31 -2.43
CA ASP A 96 -15.53 -2.13 -0.98
C ASP A 96 -15.92 -3.42 -0.24
N ARG A 97 -16.98 -4.12 -0.68
CA ARG A 97 -17.32 -5.45 -0.13
C ARG A 97 -16.18 -6.46 -0.31
N GLY A 98 -15.50 -6.42 -1.47
CA GLY A 98 -14.33 -7.26 -1.74
C GLY A 98 -13.19 -6.96 -0.78
N ARG A 99 -12.88 -5.67 -0.58
CA ARG A 99 -11.87 -5.18 0.36
C ARG A 99 -12.16 -5.65 1.78
N GLN A 100 -13.37 -5.40 2.29
CA GLN A 100 -13.76 -5.78 3.66
C GLN A 100 -13.58 -7.28 3.90
N ARG A 101 -14.03 -8.12 2.96
CA ARG A 101 -13.86 -9.58 3.05
C ARG A 101 -12.39 -10.01 3.01
N ALA A 102 -11.57 -9.39 2.16
CA ALA A 102 -10.14 -9.70 2.08
C ALA A 102 -9.42 -9.29 3.37
N MET A 103 -9.70 -8.10 3.89
CA MET A 103 -9.13 -7.61 5.15
C MET A 103 -9.51 -8.50 6.33
N GLU A 104 -10.77 -8.91 6.45
CA GLU A 104 -11.21 -9.81 7.52
C GLU A 104 -10.49 -11.18 7.49
N LYS A 105 -10.34 -11.76 6.30
CA LYS A 105 -9.59 -13.01 6.12
C LYS A 105 -8.11 -12.84 6.45
N VAL A 106 -7.49 -11.75 5.99
CA VAL A 106 -6.10 -11.41 6.32
C VAL A 106 -5.92 -11.27 7.82
N ARG A 107 -6.78 -10.53 8.51
CA ARG A 107 -6.75 -10.37 9.97
C ARG A 107 -6.83 -11.72 10.67
N THR A 108 -7.74 -12.58 10.23
CA THR A 108 -7.87 -13.95 10.76
C THR A 108 -6.57 -14.73 10.61
N ALA A 109 -5.94 -14.70 9.43
CA ALA A 109 -4.67 -15.36 9.18
C ALA A 109 -3.51 -14.78 10.01
N ILE A 110 -3.42 -13.45 10.13
CA ILE A 110 -2.40 -12.77 10.94
C ILE A 110 -2.55 -13.11 12.43
N VAL A 111 -3.79 -13.16 12.97
CA VAL A 111 -4.07 -13.60 14.34
C VAL A 111 -3.61 -15.04 14.56
N ALA A 112 -3.84 -15.92 13.58
CA ALA A 112 -3.34 -17.30 13.58
C ALA A 112 -1.82 -17.40 13.34
N ARG A 113 -1.12 -16.27 13.15
CA ARG A 113 0.30 -16.18 12.78
C ARG A 113 0.64 -16.83 11.44
N ASP A 114 -0.34 -17.02 10.57
CA ASP A 114 -0.16 -17.55 9.23
C ASP A 114 0.03 -16.42 8.20
N CYS A 115 1.23 -15.84 8.20
CA CYS A 115 1.57 -14.79 7.25
C CYS A 115 1.70 -15.28 5.80
N GLY A 116 1.80 -16.61 5.58
CA GLY A 116 1.79 -17.20 4.24
C GLY A 116 0.38 -17.11 3.65
N GLU A 117 -0.60 -17.66 4.36
CA GLU A 117 -2.01 -17.57 4.00
C GLU A 117 -2.46 -16.10 3.85
N ALA A 118 -2.05 -15.21 4.77
CA ALA A 118 -2.38 -13.80 4.68
C ALA A 118 -1.88 -13.15 3.37
N LEU A 119 -0.65 -13.49 2.94
CA LEU A 119 -0.08 -12.99 1.69
C LEU A 119 -0.80 -13.57 0.47
N ASP A 120 -1.18 -14.85 0.51
CA ASP A 120 -1.91 -15.50 -0.57
C ASP A 120 -3.32 -14.90 -0.72
N ILE A 121 -3.99 -14.57 0.38
CA ILE A 121 -5.27 -13.83 0.37
C ILE A 121 -5.10 -12.45 -0.27
N ARG A 122 -4.04 -11.69 0.09
CA ARG A 122 -3.74 -10.39 -0.51
C ARG A 122 -3.56 -10.53 -2.03
N ARG A 123 -2.70 -11.45 -2.48
CA ARG A 123 -2.44 -11.71 -3.90
C ARG A 123 -3.68 -12.15 -4.65
N GLN A 124 -4.50 -13.02 -4.05
CA GLN A 124 -5.76 -13.44 -4.64
C GLN A 124 -6.70 -12.22 -4.84
N TYR A 125 -6.80 -11.36 -3.84
CA TYR A 125 -7.59 -10.13 -3.93
C TYR A 125 -7.05 -9.19 -5.03
N GLU A 126 -5.75 -8.90 -5.05
CA GLU A 126 -5.12 -8.03 -6.04
C GLU A 126 -5.25 -8.59 -7.47
N SER A 127 -5.05 -9.90 -7.66
CA SER A 127 -5.21 -10.58 -8.96
C SER A 127 -6.65 -10.56 -9.50
N SER A 128 -7.64 -10.30 -8.64
CA SER A 128 -9.02 -10.12 -9.07
C SER A 128 -9.29 -8.73 -9.67
N HIS A 129 -8.37 -7.78 -9.53
CA HIS A 129 -8.49 -6.45 -10.11
C HIS A 129 -7.96 -6.43 -11.56
N PRO A 130 -8.53 -5.62 -12.47
CA PRO A 130 -8.12 -5.58 -13.87
C PRO A 130 -6.62 -5.34 -14.08
N LEU A 131 -6.02 -4.48 -13.27
CA LEU A 131 -4.60 -4.13 -13.39
C LEU A 131 -3.68 -4.94 -12.48
N GLY A 132 -4.22 -5.93 -11.75
CA GLY A 132 -3.47 -6.77 -10.82
C GLY A 132 -3.06 -6.07 -9.52
N SER A 133 -3.64 -4.91 -9.22
CA SER A 133 -3.36 -4.12 -8.00
C SER A 133 -4.63 -3.40 -7.56
N ALA A 134 -4.83 -3.26 -6.25
CA ALA A 134 -5.88 -2.42 -5.69
C ALA A 134 -5.37 -0.98 -5.48
N ASP A 135 -6.26 0.00 -5.52
CA ASP A 135 -5.87 1.42 -5.41
C ASP A 135 -5.42 1.84 -4.01
N TRP A 136 -5.75 1.02 -3.02
CA TRP A 136 -5.52 1.29 -1.61
C TRP A 136 -4.38 0.45 -1.02
N SER A 137 -3.88 -0.55 -1.75
CA SER A 137 -2.72 -1.35 -1.37
C SER A 137 -1.43 -0.66 -1.80
N GLY A 138 -0.33 -0.96 -1.11
CA GLY A 138 0.99 -0.53 -1.52
C GLY A 138 1.54 -1.32 -2.71
N PRO A 139 2.85 -1.17 -2.99
CA PRO A 139 3.55 -1.90 -4.04
C PRO A 139 3.37 -3.43 -3.96
N GLU A 140 3.62 -4.10 -5.09
CA GLU A 140 3.63 -5.57 -5.17
C GLU A 140 4.61 -6.14 -4.14
N PRO A 141 4.16 -7.03 -3.24
CA PRO A 141 5.00 -7.52 -2.16
C PRO A 141 6.10 -8.45 -2.66
N GLN A 142 7.33 -8.21 -2.20
CA GLN A 142 8.46 -9.12 -2.42
C GLN A 142 8.17 -10.54 -1.89
N LEU A 143 8.82 -11.56 -2.44
CA LEU A 143 8.64 -12.96 -2.02
C LEU A 143 8.89 -13.18 -0.52
N SER A 144 9.80 -12.42 0.08
CA SER A 144 10.11 -12.50 1.52
C SER A 144 9.10 -11.78 2.41
N ARG A 145 8.10 -11.08 1.87
CA ARG A 145 7.19 -10.20 2.65
C ARG A 145 6.43 -10.95 3.75
N SER A 146 6.00 -12.19 3.52
CA SER A 146 5.33 -13.00 4.55
C SER A 146 6.27 -13.30 5.73
N SER A 147 7.53 -13.60 5.44
CA SER A 147 8.57 -13.87 6.45
C SER A 147 8.90 -12.62 7.27
N LEU A 148 8.97 -11.45 6.64
CA LEU A 148 9.18 -10.16 7.30
C LEU A 148 8.00 -9.79 8.18
N THR A 149 6.78 -9.91 7.66
CA THR A 149 5.55 -9.67 8.43
C THR A 149 5.51 -10.56 9.68
N ARG A 150 5.92 -11.82 9.56
CA ARG A 150 6.01 -12.73 10.70
C ARG A 150 7.00 -12.24 11.77
N ARG A 151 8.12 -11.61 11.40
CA ARG A 151 9.09 -11.06 12.37
C ARG A 151 8.46 -10.01 13.29
N ILE A 152 7.50 -9.22 12.79
CA ILE A 152 6.76 -8.23 13.60
C ILE A 152 6.01 -8.94 14.74
N LEU A 153 5.33 -10.04 14.43
CA LEU A 153 4.49 -10.77 15.40
C LEU A 153 5.32 -11.39 16.54
N PHE A 154 6.56 -11.78 16.26
CA PHE A 154 7.49 -12.34 17.25
C PHE A 154 8.49 -11.33 17.79
N LEU A 155 8.34 -10.04 17.47
CA LEU A 155 9.26 -9.01 17.90
C LEU A 155 9.29 -8.89 19.42
N ASN A 156 10.46 -9.01 20.03
CA ASN A 156 10.69 -8.69 21.43
C ASN A 156 11.76 -7.61 21.49
N HIS A 157 11.36 -6.36 21.73
CA HIS A 157 12.20 -5.20 21.51
C HIS A 157 11.80 -4.06 22.44
N TRP A 158 12.77 -3.21 22.81
CA TRP A 158 12.58 -2.11 23.77
C TRP A 158 11.55 -1.07 23.32
N LEU A 159 11.21 -1.04 22.03
CA LEU A 159 10.10 -0.24 21.51
C LEU A 159 8.77 -0.57 22.22
N LEU A 160 8.64 -1.75 22.81
CA LEU A 160 7.42 -2.22 23.46
C LEU A 160 7.48 -2.10 24.99
N ASP A 161 8.59 -1.59 25.54
CA ASP A 161 8.76 -1.46 26.99
C ASP A 161 7.72 -0.51 27.59
N GLY A 162 7.17 -0.89 28.74
CA GLY A 162 6.17 -0.11 29.48
C GLY A 162 4.73 -0.28 29.00
N LEU A 163 4.48 -0.99 27.90
CA LEU A 163 3.13 -1.30 27.41
C LEU A 163 2.60 -2.60 28.02
N SER A 164 1.29 -2.71 28.18
CA SER A 164 0.67 -3.98 28.59
C SER A 164 0.84 -5.07 27.52
N PRO A 165 0.88 -6.36 27.88
CA PRO A 165 0.92 -7.45 26.92
C PRO A 165 -0.20 -7.40 25.87
N GLU A 166 -1.39 -6.98 26.27
CA GLU A 166 -2.56 -6.82 25.41
C GLU A 166 -2.36 -5.71 24.37
N THR A 167 -1.80 -4.56 24.78
CA THR A 167 -1.43 -3.48 23.87
C THR A 167 -0.32 -3.90 22.91
N VAL A 168 0.70 -4.61 23.42
CA VAL A 168 1.79 -5.14 22.59
C VAL A 168 1.26 -6.08 21.51
N GLU A 169 0.39 -7.01 21.89
CA GLU A 169 -0.21 -7.95 20.94
C GLU A 169 -1.04 -7.20 19.87
N TRP A 170 -1.88 -6.26 20.30
CA TRP A 170 -2.70 -5.48 19.39
C TRP A 170 -1.86 -4.66 18.40
N LEU A 171 -0.81 -3.98 18.89
CA LEU A 171 0.09 -3.18 18.04
C LEU A 171 0.83 -4.04 17.03
N LYS A 172 1.26 -5.26 17.41
CA LYS A 172 1.91 -6.19 16.49
C LYS A 172 0.96 -6.67 15.39
N LEU A 173 -0.28 -6.99 15.73
CA LEU A 173 -1.30 -7.37 14.74
C LEU A 173 -1.57 -6.22 13.77
N TYR A 174 -1.72 -5.00 14.30
CA TYR A 174 -1.97 -3.81 13.49
C TYR A 174 -0.78 -3.47 12.57
N ALA A 175 0.44 -3.49 13.10
CA ALA A 175 1.66 -3.28 12.32
C ALA A 175 1.85 -4.36 11.25
N ALA A 176 1.57 -5.63 11.58
CA ALA A 176 1.66 -6.73 10.62
C ALA A 176 0.63 -6.59 9.50
N GLU A 177 -0.59 -6.14 9.79
CA GLU A 177 -1.60 -5.87 8.76
C GLU A 177 -1.13 -4.75 7.81
N GLN A 178 -0.72 -3.60 8.34
CA GLN A 178 -0.22 -2.48 7.53
C GLN A 178 0.99 -2.90 6.68
N HIS A 179 1.96 -3.57 7.28
CA HIS A 179 3.17 -4.06 6.60
C HIS A 179 2.84 -5.09 5.52
N LEU A 180 1.88 -6.01 5.76
CA LEU A 180 1.47 -6.99 4.77
C LEU A 180 0.87 -6.33 3.53
N TRP A 181 0.07 -5.27 3.71
CA TRP A 181 -0.57 -4.54 2.61
C TRP A 181 0.32 -3.45 2.00
N GLU A 182 1.49 -3.17 2.59
CA GLU A 182 2.35 -2.02 2.26
C GLU A 182 1.60 -0.69 2.21
N ALA A 183 0.53 -0.61 3.00
CA ALA A 183 -0.33 0.56 3.09
C ALA A 183 -0.50 0.90 4.57
N TYR A 184 -0.17 2.14 4.89
CA TYR A 184 -0.14 2.64 6.26
C TYR A 184 -1.33 3.59 6.43
N TRP A 185 -2.46 3.06 6.89
CA TRP A 185 -3.65 3.84 7.22
C TRP A 185 -3.75 4.08 8.73
N GLN A 186 -4.34 5.20 9.11
CA GLN A 186 -4.72 5.49 10.48
C GLN A 186 -6.14 4.94 10.73
N LEU A 187 -6.31 4.17 11.81
CA LEU A 187 -7.64 3.77 12.26
C LEU A 187 -8.33 4.96 12.94
N PRO A 188 -9.65 5.15 12.79
CA PRO A 188 -10.38 6.15 13.57
C PRO A 188 -10.22 5.91 15.09
N ASP A 189 -10.25 6.98 15.90
CA ASP A 189 -10.14 6.88 17.36
C ASP A 189 -11.16 5.89 17.97
N ALA A 190 -12.36 5.82 17.39
CA ALA A 190 -13.42 4.90 17.83
C ALA A 190 -13.07 3.41 17.64
N GLU A 191 -12.10 3.09 16.79
CA GLU A 191 -11.62 1.73 16.54
C GLU A 191 -10.38 1.39 17.39
N ILE A 192 -9.81 2.35 18.13
CA ILE A 192 -8.69 2.10 19.04
C ILE A 192 -9.23 1.56 20.37
N PRO A 193 -8.82 0.36 20.82
CA PRO A 193 -9.28 -0.15 22.11
C PRO A 193 -8.87 0.77 23.27
N ALA A 194 -9.76 0.92 24.26
CA ALA A 194 -9.54 1.82 25.39
C ALA A 194 -8.24 1.53 26.17
N TYR A 195 -7.85 0.25 26.28
CA TYR A 195 -6.60 -0.14 26.94
C TYR A 195 -5.37 0.29 26.14
N VAL A 196 -5.42 0.23 24.80
CA VAL A 196 -4.36 0.73 23.92
C VAL A 196 -4.25 2.24 24.03
N ALA A 197 -5.40 2.94 23.98
CA ALA A 197 -5.43 4.39 24.13
C ALA A 197 -4.85 4.84 25.49
N ALA A 198 -5.16 4.14 26.57
CA ALA A 198 -4.62 4.43 27.90
C ALA A 198 -3.10 4.22 27.98
N ASP A 199 -2.59 3.11 27.43
CA ASP A 199 -1.15 2.82 27.43
C ASP A 199 -0.35 3.82 26.56
N LEU A 200 -0.98 4.38 25.52
CA LEU A 200 -0.33 5.32 24.59
C LEU A 200 -0.60 6.81 24.89
N ALA A 201 -1.35 7.11 25.96
CA ALA A 201 -1.80 8.46 26.32
C ALA A 201 -0.65 9.45 26.66
N SER A 202 0.59 8.99 26.75
CA SER A 202 1.76 9.80 27.10
C SER A 202 2.23 10.75 26.00
N SER A 203 1.65 10.66 24.80
CA SER A 203 2.02 11.47 23.64
C SER A 203 1.08 12.67 23.48
N ALA A 204 1.57 13.76 22.90
CA ALA A 204 0.73 14.92 22.52
C ALA A 204 -0.20 14.61 21.32
N LEU A 205 -0.38 13.32 21.01
CA LEU A 205 -1.07 12.80 19.84
C LEU A 205 -2.45 12.27 20.23
N THR A 206 -3.36 12.22 19.27
CA THR A 206 -4.60 11.47 19.41
C THR A 206 -4.31 9.96 19.58
N PRO A 207 -5.23 9.17 20.17
CA PRO A 207 -5.09 7.72 20.26
C PRO A 207 -4.79 7.06 18.91
N SER A 208 -5.48 7.50 17.84
CA SER A 208 -5.26 7.05 16.47
C SER A 208 -3.82 7.30 15.99
N GLU A 209 -3.33 8.54 16.11
CA GLU A 209 -1.98 8.91 15.69
C GLU A 209 -0.92 8.16 16.49
N ALA A 210 -1.08 8.06 17.82
CA ALA A 210 -0.16 7.35 18.67
C ALA A 210 -0.06 5.86 18.31
N ALA A 211 -1.21 5.21 18.10
CA ALA A 211 -1.27 3.80 17.69
C ALA A 211 -0.65 3.59 16.30
N TYR A 212 -0.97 4.48 15.35
CA TYR A 212 -0.42 4.45 14.00
C TYR A 212 1.11 4.55 14.01
N TRP A 213 1.66 5.59 14.64
CA TRP A 213 3.11 5.80 14.64
C TRP A 213 3.85 4.72 15.40
N LYS A 214 3.24 4.18 16.46
CA LYS A 214 3.82 3.06 17.19
C LYS A 214 3.87 1.79 16.34
N ALA A 215 2.78 1.45 15.65
CA ALA A 215 2.73 0.31 14.74
C ALA A 215 3.71 0.48 13.56
N TYR A 216 3.77 1.68 12.98
CA TYR A 216 4.71 2.03 11.92
C TYR A 216 6.17 1.79 12.34
N GLN A 217 6.56 2.16 13.56
CA GLN A 217 7.92 1.91 14.07
C GLN A 217 8.26 0.42 14.17
N LEU A 218 7.29 -0.45 14.48
CA LEU A 218 7.51 -1.90 14.53
C LEU A 218 7.77 -2.47 13.13
N ALA A 219 6.98 -2.04 12.14
CA ALA A 219 7.18 -2.42 10.74
C ALA A 219 8.53 -1.90 10.22
N LEU A 220 8.83 -0.62 10.46
CA LEU A 220 10.07 0.02 10.04
C LEU A 220 11.31 -0.61 10.68
N TYR A 221 11.24 -1.02 11.94
CA TYR A 221 12.33 -1.77 12.57
C TYR A 221 12.63 -3.06 11.79
N VAL A 222 11.61 -3.82 11.42
CA VAL A 222 11.80 -5.07 10.67
C VAL A 222 12.37 -4.81 9.28
N ASP A 223 11.86 -3.80 8.57
CA ASP A 223 12.39 -3.41 7.26
C ASP A 223 13.86 -2.97 7.36
N ASN A 224 14.21 -2.16 8.36
CA ASN A 224 15.60 -1.77 8.62
C ASN A 224 16.49 -2.99 8.92
N GLN A 225 16.03 -3.90 9.76
CA GLN A 225 16.80 -5.12 10.05
C GLN A 225 16.99 -6.00 8.81
N GLU A 226 16.00 -6.06 7.92
CA GLU A 226 16.13 -6.75 6.63
C GLU A 226 17.15 -6.07 5.73
N THR A 227 17.08 -4.75 5.56
CA THR A 227 18.05 -3.99 4.78
C THR A 227 19.47 -4.21 5.31
N TRP A 228 19.67 -4.08 6.63
CA TRP A 228 20.97 -4.32 7.25
C TRP A 228 21.49 -5.75 7.03
N GLN A 229 20.62 -6.76 7.15
CA GLN A 229 20.99 -8.16 6.92
C GLN A 229 21.40 -8.42 5.46
N ARG A 230 20.69 -7.83 4.49
CA ARG A 230 21.04 -7.93 3.06
C ARG A 230 22.38 -7.27 2.77
N CYS A 231 22.62 -6.08 3.30
CA CYS A 231 23.91 -5.38 3.11
C CYS A 231 25.06 -6.13 3.77
N LYS A 232 24.83 -6.73 4.95
CA LYS A 232 25.87 -7.51 5.65
C LYS A 232 26.25 -8.80 4.92
N GLY A 233 25.30 -9.41 4.19
CA GLY A 233 25.50 -10.65 3.46
C GLY A 233 25.90 -10.47 1.98
N GLY A 234 25.87 -9.24 1.45
CA GLY A 234 26.16 -8.95 0.04
C GLY A 234 27.58 -8.42 -0.18
N ASP A 235 28.24 -8.88 -1.24
CA ASP A 235 29.65 -8.51 -1.53
C ASP A 235 29.84 -7.07 -2.05
N HIS A 236 28.75 -6.37 -2.39
CA HIS A 236 28.79 -5.08 -3.10
C HIS A 236 28.30 -3.87 -2.30
N VAL A 237 27.87 -4.05 -1.05
CA VAL A 237 27.41 -2.94 -0.20
C VAL A 237 28.24 -2.87 1.06
N ARG A 238 29.16 -1.90 1.12
CA ARG A 238 30.02 -1.67 2.30
C ARG A 238 29.46 -0.63 3.26
N ARG A 239 28.58 0.24 2.78
CA ARG A 239 28.07 1.41 3.49
C ARG A 239 26.55 1.47 3.47
N ILE A 240 25.98 1.99 4.55
CA ILE A 240 24.56 2.27 4.71
C ILE A 240 24.44 3.74 5.10
N GLU A 241 23.58 4.46 4.40
CA GLU A 241 23.13 5.79 4.76
C GLU A 241 21.93 5.71 5.69
N ILE A 242 21.85 6.63 6.66
CA ILE A 242 20.63 6.85 7.45
C ILE A 242 19.81 7.95 6.78
N ALA A 243 18.70 7.55 6.15
CA ALA A 243 17.74 8.46 5.57
C ALA A 243 16.53 8.65 6.49
N GLY A 244 15.79 9.74 6.31
CA GLY A 244 14.61 10.05 7.11
C GLY A 244 13.88 11.28 6.60
N PRO A 245 12.69 11.58 7.13
CA PRO A 245 12.02 12.84 6.83
C PRO A 245 12.78 14.03 7.44
N GLU A 246 12.78 15.15 6.73
CA GLU A 246 13.24 16.45 7.24
C GLU A 246 12.03 17.39 7.42
N ASP A 247 11.18 17.08 8.38
CA ASP A 247 9.97 17.88 8.69
C ASP A 247 9.98 18.40 10.14
N ASP A 248 8.92 19.13 10.50
CA ASP A 248 8.76 19.76 11.82
C ASP A 248 8.69 18.75 12.98
N HIS A 249 8.49 17.46 12.68
CA HIS A 249 8.45 16.38 13.66
C HIS A 249 9.77 15.59 13.72
N THR A 250 10.78 15.94 12.93
CA THR A 250 12.11 15.32 13.03
C THR A 250 12.91 15.95 14.17
N CYS A 251 13.28 15.13 15.17
CA CYS A 251 14.05 15.62 16.32
C CYS A 251 15.49 15.95 15.94
N GLU A 252 16.18 16.72 16.79
CA GLU A 252 17.58 17.12 16.58
C GLU A 252 18.52 15.93 16.36
N PHE A 253 18.36 14.86 17.16
CA PHE A 253 19.16 13.65 17.01
C PHE A 253 19.00 13.03 15.61
N CYS A 254 17.76 12.81 15.16
CA CYS A 254 17.50 12.25 13.84
C CYS A 254 17.98 13.16 12.70
N ARG A 255 17.91 14.49 12.87
CA ARG A 255 18.48 15.44 11.89
C ARG A 255 20.00 15.37 11.81
N ALA A 256 20.68 15.20 12.94
CA ALA A 256 22.14 15.07 12.96
C ALA A 256 22.62 13.77 12.28
N GLU A 257 21.83 12.70 12.40
CA GLU A 257 22.12 11.41 11.76
C GLU A 257 21.69 11.35 10.28
N HIS A 258 20.86 12.29 9.81
CA HIS A 258 20.36 12.29 8.44
C HIS A 258 21.48 12.47 7.41
N GLY A 259 21.48 11.62 6.39
CA GLY A 259 22.51 11.60 5.34
C GLY A 259 23.87 11.09 5.79
N GLN A 260 24.00 10.66 7.07
CA GLN A 260 25.25 10.09 7.55
C GLN A 260 25.41 8.66 7.02
N GLU A 261 26.60 8.38 6.51
CA GLU A 261 26.97 7.08 5.99
C GLU A 261 27.89 6.33 6.94
N TYR A 262 27.54 5.08 7.19
CA TYR A 262 28.25 4.19 8.09
C TYR A 262 28.71 2.94 7.37
N LEU A 263 29.84 2.37 7.79
CA LEU A 263 30.14 0.99 7.45
C LEU A 263 29.03 0.09 7.98
N VAL A 264 28.62 -0.93 7.21
CA VAL A 264 27.53 -1.86 7.58
C VAL A 264 27.71 -2.45 9.00
N ALA A 265 28.95 -2.71 9.41
CA ALA A 265 29.27 -3.26 10.74
C ALA A 265 29.20 -2.24 11.89
N ARG A 266 29.08 -0.94 11.59
CA ARG A 266 29.14 0.16 12.55
C ARG A 266 27.92 1.09 12.49
N VAL A 267 26.97 0.85 11.61
CA VAL A 267 25.74 1.64 11.52
C VAL A 267 24.99 1.56 12.86
N PRO A 268 24.56 2.69 13.45
CA PRO A 268 23.80 2.68 14.69
C PRO A 268 22.45 1.99 14.47
N GLU A 269 21.97 1.28 15.49
CA GLU A 269 20.68 0.60 15.44
C GLU A 269 19.54 1.60 15.21
N LEU A 270 18.66 1.28 14.25
CA LEU A 270 17.39 1.94 14.04
C LEU A 270 16.24 1.08 14.58
N PRO A 271 15.20 1.68 15.19
CA PRO A 271 15.07 3.10 15.44
C PRO A 271 16.05 3.62 16.51
N HIS A 272 16.43 4.89 16.45
CA HIS A 272 17.38 5.46 17.40
C HIS A 272 16.78 5.52 18.82
N ARG A 273 17.48 4.94 19.80
CA ARG A 273 17.10 5.04 21.22
C ARG A 273 17.06 6.48 21.76
N ALA A 274 17.86 7.37 21.17
CA ALA A 274 17.92 8.78 21.52
C ALA A 274 16.90 9.65 20.77
N CYS A 275 16.02 9.06 19.95
CA CYS A 275 14.97 9.81 19.28
C CYS A 275 13.97 10.37 20.29
N THR A 276 13.67 11.65 20.15
CA THR A 276 12.70 12.38 20.99
C THR A 276 11.51 12.90 20.19
N SER A 277 11.37 12.48 18.92
CA SER A 277 10.22 12.87 18.10
C SER A 277 8.92 12.38 18.74
N PRO A 278 7.85 13.20 18.79
CA PRO A 278 6.54 12.76 19.25
C PRO A 278 5.95 11.65 18.37
N LEU A 279 6.35 11.58 17.10
CA LEU A 279 5.95 10.51 16.16
C LEU A 279 6.87 9.27 16.26
N GLY A 280 7.87 9.34 17.15
CA GLY A 280 9.02 8.47 17.24
C GLY A 280 9.91 8.45 16.00
N CYS A 281 10.89 7.55 16.00
CA CYS A 281 11.93 7.55 14.99
C CYS A 281 11.41 6.97 13.67
N ARG A 282 11.55 7.76 12.59
CA ARG A 282 11.13 7.45 11.22
C ARG A 282 12.33 7.26 10.27
N CYS A 283 13.52 7.12 10.83
CA CYS A 283 14.75 6.92 10.06
C CYS A 283 14.78 5.50 9.48
N ARG A 284 15.40 5.36 8.31
CA ARG A 284 15.57 4.11 7.59
C ARG A 284 17.00 3.93 7.10
N TYR A 285 17.38 2.68 6.90
CA TYR A 285 18.63 2.35 6.23
C TYR A 285 18.44 2.39 4.71
N GLU A 286 19.35 3.06 4.03
CA GLU A 286 19.47 3.05 2.57
C GLU A 286 20.85 2.47 2.19
N PRO A 287 20.92 1.40 1.38
CA PRO A 287 22.19 0.88 0.88
C PRO A 287 22.90 1.92 -0.02
N VAL A 288 24.17 2.19 0.25
CA VAL A 288 25.00 3.01 -0.66
C VAL A 288 25.62 2.07 -1.68
N LEU A 289 25.21 2.22 -2.95
CA LEU A 289 25.79 1.47 -4.07
C LEU A 289 27.09 2.16 -4.49
N GLU A 290 28.23 1.52 -4.26
CA GLU A 290 29.52 1.98 -4.79
C GLU A 290 29.46 1.89 -6.33
N SER A 291 29.76 2.99 -7.02
CA SER A 291 29.90 2.94 -8.47
C SER A 291 31.19 2.20 -8.82
N TYR A 292 31.25 1.54 -9.98
CA TYR A 292 32.48 0.85 -10.41
C TYR A 292 33.69 1.80 -10.49
N GLU A 293 33.47 3.11 -10.65
CA GLU A 293 34.51 4.14 -10.68
C GLU A 293 35.14 4.38 -9.31
N ASP A 294 34.39 4.15 -8.22
CA ASP A 294 34.87 4.34 -6.84
C ASP A 294 35.72 3.16 -6.33
N LEU A 295 35.69 2.02 -7.01
CA LEU A 295 36.43 0.80 -6.65
C LEU A 295 37.85 0.74 -7.24
N GLU A 296 38.17 1.62 -8.19
CA GLU A 296 39.47 1.68 -8.88
C GLU A 296 40.39 2.83 -8.38
N ALA A 297 39.94 3.61 -7.40
CA ALA A 297 40.71 4.69 -6.75
C ALA A 297 41.35 4.24 -5.41
#